data_AF-A0ABD4XBQ2-F1
#
_entry.id   AF-A0ABD4XBQ2-F1
#
_cell.length_a   1.000
_cell.length_b   1.000
_cell.length_c   1.000
_cell.angle_alpha   90.00
_cell.angle_beta   90.00
_cell.angle_gamma   90.00
#
_symmetry.space_group_name_H-M   'P 1'
#
loop_
_entity.id
_entity.type
_entity.pdbx_description
1 polymer ?
#
loop_
_entity_poly.entity_id
_entity_poly.type
_entity_poly.pdbx_seq_one_letter_code
_entity_poly.pdbx_strand_id
1 'polypeptide(L)'
;MTAYTLPERLSLWQRLLFAIPLLGRICKEVAYGAKDNIYYALGTFVSLWGCSVVMFGVPGLYIPALCLVPVMFTLLILITRG
;
A
#
# COMPACT_ATOMS: atom_id res chain seq x y z
N MET A 1 17.62 3.23 13.59
CA MET A 1 16.63 4.31 13.64
C MET A 1 17.12 5.44 12.76
N THR A 2 16.60 5.53 11.55
CA THR A 2 16.92 6.57 10.56
C THR A 2 16.00 7.76 10.81
N ALA A 3 16.57 8.93 11.08
CA ALA A 3 15.81 10.16 11.33
C ALA A 3 15.23 10.67 10.01
N TYR A 4 13.95 10.36 9.77
CA TYR A 4 13.21 10.85 8.61
C TYR A 4 12.41 12.10 9.02
N THR A 5 12.53 13.18 8.24
CA THR A 5 11.93 14.48 8.57
C THR A 5 10.44 14.45 8.25
N LEU A 6 9.59 14.45 9.29
CA LEU A 6 8.15 14.55 9.13
C LEU A 6 7.75 15.99 8.77
N PRO A 7 6.78 16.19 7.85
CA PRO A 7 6.27 17.52 7.55
C PRO A 7 5.51 18.11 8.75
N GLU A 8 5.65 19.41 8.95
CA GLU A 8 5.10 20.17 10.10
C GLU A 8 3.56 20.17 10.14
N ARG A 9 2.91 19.92 9.00
CA ARG A 9 1.45 19.84 8.86
C ARG A 9 1.03 18.59 8.10
N LEU A 10 0.45 17.61 8.81
CA LEU A 10 -0.11 16.40 8.22
C LEU A 10 -1.57 16.60 7.81
N SER A 11 -1.93 16.15 6.62
CA SER A 11 -3.33 16.13 6.17
C SER A 11 -4.15 15.15 7.03
N LEU A 12 -5.47 15.33 7.10
CA LEU A 12 -6.37 14.43 7.85
C LEU A 12 -6.20 12.97 7.41
N TRP A 13 -6.00 12.73 6.11
CA TRP A 13 -5.75 11.41 5.53
C TRP A 13 -4.41 10.81 5.96
N GLN A 14 -3.35 11.62 6.02
CA GLN A 14 -2.05 11.15 6.51
C GLN A 14 -2.09 10.82 8.00
N ARG A 15 -2.81 11.59 8.81
CA ARG A 15 -3.00 11.30 10.24
C ARG A 15 -3.69 9.95 10.44
N LEU A 16 -4.76 9.69 9.69
CA LEU A 16 -5.48 8.42 9.77
C LEU A 16 -4.59 7.25 9.33
N LEU A 17 -3.88 7.37 8.21
CA LEU A 17 -2.97 6.32 7.73
C LEU A 17 -1.80 6.07 8.70
N PHE A 18 -1.27 7.12 9.32
CA PHE A 18 -0.15 7.04 10.25
C PHE A 18 -0.52 6.62 11.67
N ALA A 19 -1.81 6.59 12.00
CA ALA A 19 -2.34 6.04 13.24
C ALA A 19 -2.35 4.51 13.25
N ILE A 20 -2.34 3.86 12.07
CA ILE A 20 -2.31 2.40 11.98
C ILE A 20 -0.89 1.93 12.37
N PRO A 21 -0.73 1.07 13.39
CA PRO A 21 0.57 0.81 14.00
C PRO A 21 1.59 0.16 13.04
N LEU A 22 1.15 -0.83 12.24
CA LEU A 22 2.02 -1.52 11.29
C LEU A 22 2.05 -0.82 9.92
N LEU A 23 0.88 -0.60 9.31
CA LEU A 23 0.81 0.04 7.99
C LEU A 23 1.31 1.49 8.04
N GLY A 24 0.94 2.25 9.05
CA GLY A 24 1.39 3.63 9.21
C GLY A 24 2.89 3.74 9.43
N ARG A 25 3.54 2.71 10.01
CA ARG A 25 5.00 2.66 10.09
C ARG A 25 5.63 2.42 8.71
N ILE A 26 5.19 1.40 7.98
CA ILE A 26 5.71 1.10 6.63
C ILE A 26 5.48 2.30 5.70
N CYS A 27 4.29 2.90 5.73
CA CYS A 27 3.97 4.07 4.91
C CYS A 27 4.87 5.28 5.25
N LYS A 28 5.20 5.53 6.51
CA LYS A 28 6.15 6.60 6.90
C LYS A 28 7.55 6.31 6.35
N GLU A 29 8.01 5.07 6.49
CA GLU A 29 9.34 4.67 6.04
C GLU A 29 9.45 4.67 4.50
N VAL A 30 8.37 4.38 3.76
CA VAL A 30 8.36 4.48 2.29
C VAL A 30 8.25 5.93 1.81
N ALA A 31 7.41 6.75 2.45
CA ALA A 31 7.14 8.13 2.00
C ALA A 31 8.26 9.12 2.36
N TYR A 32 8.85 8.99 3.55
CA TYR A 32 9.86 9.92 4.06
C TYR A 32 11.22 9.26 4.28
N GLY A 33 11.33 7.96 4.03
CA GLY A 33 12.56 7.21 4.27
C GLY A 33 13.55 7.17 3.13
N ALA A 34 14.55 6.31 3.26
CA ALA A 34 15.53 6.06 2.20
C ALA A 34 14.83 5.51 0.95
N LYS A 35 15.34 5.86 -0.24
CA LYS A 35 14.77 5.38 -1.51
C LYS A 35 14.68 3.85 -1.58
N ASP A 36 15.61 3.14 -0.95
CA ASP A 36 15.64 1.68 -0.97
C ASP A 36 14.48 1.04 -0.21
N ASN A 37 13.81 1.80 0.67
CA ASN A 37 12.70 1.31 1.47
C ASN A 37 11.49 0.88 0.64
N ILE A 38 11.36 1.42 -0.59
CA ILE A 38 10.34 1.00 -1.54
C ILE A 38 10.50 -0.47 -1.96
N TYR A 39 11.75 -0.94 -2.13
CA TYR A 39 12.02 -2.33 -2.53
C TYR A 39 11.67 -3.30 -1.40
N TYR A 40 11.96 -2.93 -0.15
CA TYR A 40 11.57 -3.73 1.02
C TYR A 40 10.05 -3.78 1.19
N ALA A 41 9.34 -2.67 0.97
CA ALA A 41 7.88 -2.65 1.01
C ALA A 41 7.27 -3.52 -0.09
N LEU A 42 7.80 -3.45 -1.31
CA LEU A 42 7.36 -4.27 -2.44
C LEU A 42 7.63 -5.76 -2.20
N GLY A 43 8.82 -6.11 -1.70
CA GLY A 43 9.14 -7.49 -1.33
C GLY A 43 8.24 -8.03 -0.22
N THR A 44 7.91 -7.21 0.78
CA THR A 44 6.97 -7.57 1.85
C THR A 44 5.57 -7.81 1.30
N PHE A 45 5.09 -6.94 0.40
CA PHE A 45 3.78 -7.10 -0.24
C PHE A 45 3.69 -8.39 -1.06
N VAL A 46 4.70 -8.67 -1.90
CA VAL A 46 4.75 -9.91 -2.70
C VAL A 46 4.82 -11.14 -1.79
N SER A 47 5.57 -11.07 -0.69
CA SER A 47 5.67 -12.17 0.27
C SER A 47 4.33 -12.43 0.95
N LEU A 48 3.63 -11.39 1.42
CA LEU A 48 2.30 -11.52 2.02
C LEU A 48 1.27 -12.08 1.03
N TRP A 49 1.35 -11.66 -0.23
CA TRP A 49 0.50 -12.23 -1.28
C TRP A 49 0.82 -13.70 -1.53
N GLY A 50 2.11 -14.07 -1.61
CA GLY A 50 2.53 -15.47 -1.68
C GLY A 50 2.01 -16.30 -0.51
N CYS A 51 2.09 -15.79 0.72
CA CYS A 51 1.50 -16.42 1.90
C CYS A 51 -0.02 -16.61 1.76
N SER A 52 -0.73 -15.65 1.20
CA SER A 52 -2.18 -15.77 0.91
C SER A 52 -2.45 -16.91 -0.07
N VAL A 53 -1.66 -17.04 -1.14
CA VAL A 53 -1.79 -18.14 -2.11
C VAL A 53 -1.48 -19.48 -1.46
N VAL A 54 -0.48 -19.57 -0.58
CA VAL A 54 -0.17 -20.84 0.12
C VAL A 54 -1.25 -21.23 1.12
N MET A 55 -1.82 -20.26 1.85
CA MET A 55 -2.85 -20.53 2.87
C MET A 55 -4.22 -20.82 2.28
N PHE A 56 -4.62 -20.09 1.23
CA PHE A 56 -5.99 -20.13 0.69
C PHE A 56 -6.06 -20.73 -0.72
N GLY A 57 -4.92 -21.08 -1.32
CA GLY A 57 -4.84 -21.62 -2.67
C GLY A 57 -5.21 -20.60 -3.75
N VAL A 58 -5.94 -21.08 -4.75
CA VAL A 58 -6.42 -20.30 -5.91
C VAL A 58 -7.23 -19.04 -5.50
N PRO A 59 -8.14 -19.10 -4.51
CA PRO A 59 -8.78 -17.90 -3.96
C PRO A 59 -7.82 -16.78 -3.54
N GLY A 60 -6.65 -17.12 -2.98
CA GLY A 60 -5.63 -16.14 -2.57
C GLY A 60 -5.08 -15.31 -3.74
N LEU A 61 -5.20 -15.82 -4.97
CA LEU A 61 -4.84 -15.13 -6.21
C LEU A 61 -6.03 -14.34 -6.78
N TYR A 62 -7.24 -14.91 -6.77
CA TYR A 62 -8.43 -14.27 -7.36
C TYR A 62 -8.97 -13.09 -6.55
N ILE A 63 -8.91 -13.11 -5.22
CA ILE A 63 -9.45 -12.02 -4.39
C ILE A 63 -8.78 -10.67 -4.70
N PRO A 64 -7.43 -10.55 -4.74
CA PRO A 64 -6.78 -9.30 -5.15
C PRO A 64 -7.20 -8.83 -6.55
N ALA A 65 -7.32 -9.75 -7.51
CA ALA A 65 -7.78 -9.43 -8.86
C ALA A 65 -9.21 -8.90 -8.87
N LEU A 66 -10.11 -9.52 -8.08
CA LEU A 66 -11.50 -9.08 -7.94
C LEU A 66 -11.60 -7.70 -7.28
N CYS A 67 -10.79 -7.43 -6.25
CA CYS A 67 -10.73 -6.12 -5.60
C CYS A 67 -10.22 -5.01 -6.53
N LEU A 68 -9.41 -5.34 -7.55
CA LEU A 68 -8.96 -4.38 -8.56
C LEU A 68 -10.02 -4.04 -9.61
N VAL A 69 -11.10 -4.83 -9.74
CA VAL A 69 -12.19 -4.56 -10.69
C VAL A 69 -12.79 -3.16 -10.50
N PRO A 70 -13.31 -2.76 -9.32
CA PRO A 70 -13.85 -1.42 -9.13
C PRO A 70 -12.80 -0.34 -9.36
N VAL A 71 -11.52 -0.59 -9.02
CA VAL A 71 -10.42 0.35 -9.30
C VAL A 71 -10.29 0.60 -10.81
N MET A 72 -10.25 -0.45 -11.62
CA MET A 72 -10.19 -0.33 -13.07
C MET A 72 -11.43 0.37 -13.64
N PHE A 73 -12.64 0.05 -13.16
CA PHE A 73 -13.85 0.74 -13.58
C PHE A 73 -13.80 2.23 -13.23
N THR A 74 -13.41 2.60 -12.02
CA THR A 74 -13.28 4.01 -11.62
C THR A 74 -12.23 4.74 -12.45
N LEU A 75 -11.10 4.09 -12.75
CA LEU A 75 -10.03 4.64 -13.56
C LEU A 75 -10.49 4.87 -15.01
N LEU A 76 -11.19 3.90 -15.60
CA LEU A 76 -11.77 4.04 -16.94
C LEU A 76 -12.81 5.16 -16.99
N ILE A 77 -13.68 5.27 -15.99
CA ILE A 77 -14.66 6.37 -15.89
C ILE A 77 -13.93 7.70 -15.76
N LEU A 78 -12.91 7.80 -14.91
CA LEU A 78 -12.15 9.02 -14.69
C LEU A 78 -11.47 9.49 -15.99
N ILE A 79 -10.82 8.57 -16.71
CA ILE A 79 -10.17 8.88 -17.99
C ILE A 79 -11.20 9.29 -19.06
N THR A 80 -12.36 8.64 -19.10
CA THR A 80 -13.42 8.97 -20.07
C THR A 80 -14.07 10.34 -19.78
N ARG A 81 -13.94 10.87 -18.56
CA ARG A 81 -14.56 12.14 -18.15
C ARG A 81 -13.80 13.39 -18.60
N GLY A 82 -12.59 13.26 -19.18
CA GLY A 82 -11.80 14.37 -19.69
C GLY A 82 -11.04 15.11 -18.60
#